data_AF-A0A9E1RSJ9-F1
#
_entry.id   AF-A0A9E1RSJ9-F1
#
_cell.length_a   1.000
_cell.length_b   1.000
_cell.length_c   1.000
_cell.angle_alpha   90.00
_cell.angle_beta   90.00
_cell.angle_gamma   90.00
#
_symmetry.space_group_name_H-M   'P 1'
#
loop_
_entity.id
_entity.type
_entity.pdbx_description
1 polymer ?
#
loop_
_entity_poly.entity_id
_entity_poly.type
_entity_poly.pdbx_seq_one_letter_code
_entity_poly.pdbx_strand_id
1 'polypeptide(L)'
;MITPPALDRAIASYVTNYGNEPTLVVRAPGRVNLIGEHTDYNDGFVLPMALPFEVVIAGEPRNDGRVVATSEGFEPAEFAIADGVEQGGWFTYVHGTAAMLIDAGYPAAGWQGCLASDIPAGASLSSSAALEVASGLAFV
;
A
#
# COMPACT_ATOMS: atom_id res chain seq x y z
N MET A 1 4.76 -26.33 -4.36
CA MET A 1 3.46 -25.65 -4.44
C MET A 1 3.78 -24.20 -4.79
N ILE A 2 3.25 -23.67 -5.90
CA ILE A 2 3.51 -22.27 -6.30
C ILE A 2 2.60 -21.39 -5.45
N THR A 3 3.17 -20.41 -4.74
CA THR A 3 2.37 -19.44 -3.97
C THR A 3 1.45 -18.67 -4.93
N PRO A 4 0.14 -18.57 -4.67
CA PRO A 4 -0.78 -17.79 -5.52
C PRO A 4 -0.32 -16.32 -5.64
N PRO A 5 -0.57 -15.61 -6.74
CA PRO A 5 -0.26 -14.19 -6.89
C PRO A 5 -0.82 -13.31 -5.76
N ALA A 6 -0.16 -12.18 -5.47
CA ALA A 6 -0.60 -11.26 -4.42
C ALA A 6 -2.06 -10.80 -4.60
N LEU A 7 -2.50 -10.60 -5.85
CA LEU A 7 -3.89 -10.28 -6.20
C LEU A 7 -4.89 -11.29 -5.63
N ASP A 8 -4.68 -12.57 -5.93
CA ASP A 8 -5.59 -13.63 -5.51
C ASP A 8 -5.60 -13.78 -3.99
N ARG A 9 -4.43 -13.62 -3.35
CA ARG A 9 -4.31 -13.70 -1.89
C ARG A 9 -5.03 -12.53 -1.20
N ALA A 10 -4.91 -11.31 -1.70
CA ALA A 10 -5.59 -10.14 -1.15
C ALA A 10 -7.12 -10.26 -1.27
N ILE A 11 -7.63 -10.65 -2.45
CA ILE A 11 -9.07 -10.84 -2.68
C ILE A 11 -9.60 -11.98 -1.80
N ALA A 12 -8.92 -13.13 -1.76
CA ALA A 12 -9.35 -14.25 -0.92
C ALA A 12 -9.36 -13.89 0.56
N SER A 13 -8.35 -13.15 1.05
CA SER A 13 -8.32 -12.63 2.42
C SER A 13 -9.48 -11.67 2.68
N TYR A 14 -9.80 -10.78 1.75
CA TYR A 14 -10.91 -9.85 1.89
C TYR A 14 -12.25 -10.59 1.99
N VAL A 15 -12.54 -11.49 1.04
CA VAL A 15 -13.77 -12.30 1.04
C VAL A 15 -13.89 -13.12 2.33
N THR A 16 -12.79 -13.66 2.84
CA THR A 16 -12.76 -14.39 4.11
C THR A 16 -13.10 -13.50 5.31
N ASN A 17 -12.59 -12.26 5.33
CA ASN A 17 -12.76 -11.35 6.47
C ASN A 17 -14.10 -10.61 6.47
N TYR A 18 -14.65 -10.28 5.29
CA TYR A 18 -15.83 -9.40 5.16
C TYR A 18 -17.06 -10.09 4.54
N GLY A 19 -16.90 -11.28 3.95
CA GLY A 19 -18.02 -12.08 3.42
C GLY A 19 -18.62 -11.57 2.11
N ASN A 20 -18.00 -10.58 1.46
CA ASN A 20 -18.37 -10.01 0.17
C ASN A 20 -17.13 -9.81 -0.72
N GLU A 21 -17.36 -9.57 -2.01
CA GLU A 21 -16.31 -9.15 -2.95
C GLU A 21 -15.87 -7.71 -2.65
N PRO A 22 -14.56 -7.40 -2.77
CA PRO A 22 -14.07 -6.03 -2.61
C PRO A 22 -14.64 -5.13 -3.70
N THR A 23 -14.97 -3.89 -3.36
CA THR A 23 -15.41 -2.87 -4.34
C THR A 23 -14.25 -2.08 -4.93
N LEU A 24 -13.07 -2.22 -4.33
CA LEU A 24 -11.83 -1.57 -4.70
C LEU A 24 -10.70 -2.61 -4.72
N VAL A 25 -9.94 -2.64 -5.82
CA VAL A 25 -8.67 -3.39 -5.88
C VAL A 25 -7.60 -2.48 -6.47
N VAL A 26 -6.54 -2.29 -5.72
CA VAL A 26 -5.44 -1.37 -6.03
C VAL A 26 -4.13 -2.12 -6.09
N ARG A 27 -3.31 -1.81 -7.08
CA ARG A 27 -2.06 -2.53 -7.36
C ARG A 27 -0.94 -1.53 -7.63
N ALA A 28 0.19 -1.72 -6.97
CA ALA A 28 1.39 -0.91 -7.21
C ALA A 28 2.62 -1.81 -7.29
N PRO A 29 3.40 -1.72 -8.39
CA PRO A 29 4.57 -2.57 -8.56
C PRO A 29 5.74 -2.07 -7.69
N GLY A 30 6.57 -3.02 -7.27
CA GLY A 30 7.95 -2.71 -6.89
C GLY A 30 8.76 -2.24 -8.10
N ARG A 31 9.97 -1.75 -7.85
CA ARG A 31 10.84 -1.25 -8.92
C ARG A 31 12.30 -1.59 -8.66
N VAL A 32 13.05 -1.74 -9.74
CA VAL A 32 14.51 -1.72 -9.74
C VAL A 32 14.97 -0.47 -10.47
N ASN A 33 16.13 0.04 -10.11
CA ASN A 33 16.79 1.08 -10.89
C ASN A 33 17.89 0.44 -11.73
N LEU A 34 17.86 0.66 -13.04
CA LEU A 34 18.82 0.06 -13.97
C LEU A 34 20.16 0.80 -13.92
N ILE A 35 20.11 2.12 -13.75
CA ILE A 35 21.27 3.00 -13.55
C ILE A 35 20.83 4.34 -12.95
N GLY A 36 21.76 5.04 -12.31
CA GLY A 36 21.51 6.32 -11.63
C GLY A 36 21.17 6.12 -10.16
N GLU A 37 21.98 5.35 -9.44
CA GLU A 37 21.86 5.28 -7.97
C GLU A 37 22.39 6.58 -7.36
N HIS A 38 21.76 7.05 -6.28
CA HIS A 38 22.18 8.23 -5.53
C HIS A 38 22.18 9.56 -6.32
N THR A 39 21.47 9.62 -7.45
CA THR A 39 21.38 10.82 -8.29
C THR A 39 20.06 11.56 -8.12
N ASP A 40 19.00 10.88 -7.68
CA ASP A 40 17.63 11.41 -7.54
C ASP A 40 17.56 12.59 -6.55
N TYR A 41 18.23 12.49 -5.41
CA TYR A 41 18.30 13.59 -4.43
C TYR A 41 19.37 14.65 -4.74
N ASN A 42 20.02 14.57 -5.90
CA ASN A 42 21.04 15.51 -6.38
C ASN A 42 20.66 16.14 -7.73
N ASP A 43 19.37 16.21 -8.05
CA ASP A 43 18.85 16.72 -9.34
C ASP A 43 19.44 16.01 -10.58
N GLY A 44 19.84 14.75 -10.43
CA GLY A 44 20.39 13.92 -11.51
C GLY A 44 19.36 13.04 -12.20
N PHE A 45 19.81 12.30 -13.22
CA PHE A 45 18.95 11.37 -13.97
C PHE A 45 18.93 9.98 -13.33
N VAL A 46 17.80 9.28 -13.50
CA VAL A 46 17.57 7.88 -13.10
C VAL A 46 16.95 7.09 -14.25
N LEU A 47 17.11 5.76 -14.25
CA LEU A 47 16.46 4.86 -15.21
C LEU A 47 15.78 3.68 -14.49
N PRO A 48 14.62 3.90 -13.85
CA PRO A 48 13.90 2.85 -13.16
C PRO A 48 13.04 1.99 -14.08
N MET A 49 12.73 0.79 -13.61
CA MET A 49 11.80 -0.13 -14.25
C MET A 49 10.91 -0.78 -13.18
N ALA A 50 9.60 -0.76 -13.42
CA ALA A 50 8.63 -1.51 -12.61
C ALA A 50 8.84 -3.01 -12.78
N LEU A 51 8.71 -3.75 -11.69
CA LEU A 51 8.85 -5.20 -11.65
C LEU A 51 7.47 -5.88 -11.68
N PRO A 52 7.40 -7.18 -12.02
CA PRO A 52 6.14 -7.93 -11.96
C PRO A 52 5.67 -8.18 -10.52
N PHE A 53 6.51 -7.89 -9.52
CA PHE A 53 6.14 -7.97 -8.11
C PHE A 53 5.42 -6.69 -7.67
N GLU A 54 4.40 -6.80 -6.83
CA GLU A 54 3.49 -5.75 -6.44
C GLU A 54 2.99 -5.86 -5.01
N VAL A 55 2.50 -4.72 -4.50
CA VAL A 55 1.59 -4.64 -3.36
C VAL A 55 0.17 -4.55 -3.91
N VAL A 56 -0.74 -5.34 -3.35
CA VAL A 56 -2.17 -5.30 -3.68
C VAL A 56 -2.98 -4.97 -2.44
N ILE A 57 -3.94 -4.06 -2.58
CA ILE A 57 -4.97 -3.74 -1.59
C ILE A 57 -6.31 -4.17 -2.18
N ALA A 58 -7.01 -5.09 -1.54
CA ALA A 58 -8.40 -5.42 -1.83
C ALA A 58 -9.28 -4.86 -0.70
N GLY A 59 -10.27 -4.03 -1.03
CA GLY A 59 -10.97 -3.25 -0.01
C GLY A 59 -12.28 -2.62 -0.47
N GLU A 60 -12.78 -1.73 0.38
CA GLU A 60 -13.89 -0.83 0.09
C GLU A 60 -13.74 0.50 0.85
N PRO A 61 -14.24 1.61 0.30
CA PRO A 61 -14.18 2.91 0.95
C PRO A 61 -15.07 2.96 2.19
N ARG A 62 -14.67 3.79 3.15
CA ARG A 62 -15.42 4.07 4.38
C ARG A 62 -15.70 5.57 4.51
N ASN A 63 -16.88 5.89 5.04
CA ASN A 63 -17.35 7.27 5.20
C ASN A 63 -17.04 7.86 6.58
N ASP A 64 -16.41 7.10 7.48
CA ASP A 64 -16.09 7.53 8.85
C ASP A 64 -14.65 8.06 9.00
N GLY A 65 -13.90 8.14 7.89
CA GLY A 65 -12.52 8.61 7.90
C GLY A 65 -11.55 7.66 8.61
N ARG A 66 -11.90 6.37 8.75
CA ARG A 66 -11.02 5.38 9.40
C ARG A 66 -10.45 4.39 8.40
N VAL A 67 -9.22 3.98 8.65
CA VAL A 67 -8.60 2.84 7.97
C VAL A 67 -8.68 1.62 8.88
N VAL A 68 -9.18 0.50 8.38
CA VAL A 68 -9.19 -0.80 9.08
C VAL A 68 -8.60 -1.84 8.13
N ALA A 69 -7.37 -2.26 8.37
CA ALA A 69 -6.65 -3.04 7.37
C ALA A 69 -5.78 -4.16 7.95
N THR A 70 -5.67 -5.25 7.21
CA THR A 70 -4.77 -6.38 7.52
C THR A 70 -3.70 -6.50 6.45
N SER A 71 -2.48 -6.86 6.82
CA SER A 71 -1.42 -7.18 5.86
C SER A 71 -0.92 -8.61 6.09
N GLU A 72 -0.76 -9.39 5.01
CA GLU A 72 -0.26 -10.76 5.08
C GLU A 72 1.08 -10.83 5.86
N GLY A 73 1.10 -11.58 6.96
CA GLY A 73 2.29 -11.76 7.79
C GLY A 73 2.59 -10.64 8.81
N PHE A 74 1.68 -9.67 8.97
CA PHE A 74 1.82 -8.57 9.93
C PHE A 74 0.56 -8.40 10.78
N GLU A 75 0.70 -7.69 11.91
CA GLU A 75 -0.44 -7.34 12.75
C GLU A 75 -1.42 -6.41 12.01
N PRO A 76 -2.74 -6.55 12.26
CA PRO A 76 -3.75 -5.63 11.76
C PRO A 76 -3.51 -4.19 12.25
N ALA A 77 -4.05 -3.22 11.50
CA ALA A 77 -3.99 -1.81 11.83
C ALA A 77 -5.36 -1.15 11.74
N GLU A 78 -5.62 -0.25 12.69
CA GLU A 78 -6.84 0.55 12.75
C GLU A 78 -6.51 1.96 13.25
N PHE A 79 -6.86 2.98 12.47
CA PHE A 79 -6.61 4.39 12.83
C PHE A 79 -7.59 5.32 12.12
N ALA A 80 -7.81 6.54 12.65
CA ALA A 80 -8.49 7.60 11.91
C ALA A 80 -7.46 8.40 11.10
N ILE A 81 -7.77 8.73 9.84
CA ILE A 81 -6.84 9.44 8.95
C ILE A 81 -6.55 10.88 9.38
N ALA A 82 -7.36 11.42 10.29
CA ALA A 82 -7.21 12.75 10.86
C ALA A 82 -6.36 12.78 12.14
N ASP A 83 -5.97 11.61 12.67
CA ASP A 83 -5.14 11.52 13.85
C ASP A 83 -3.66 11.80 13.51
N GLY A 84 -2.82 11.96 14.54
CA GLY A 84 -1.37 12.03 14.34
C GLY A 84 -0.81 10.69 13.88
N VAL A 85 0.16 10.72 12.96
CA VAL A 85 0.80 9.51 12.44
C VAL A 85 1.61 8.80 13.52
N GLU A 86 1.12 7.66 13.98
CA GLU A 86 1.86 6.76 14.85
C GLU A 86 2.98 6.03 14.10
N GLN A 87 4.13 5.94 14.76
CA GLN A 87 5.33 5.29 14.23
C GLN A 87 5.38 3.83 14.69
N GLY A 88 5.68 2.94 13.76
CA GLY A 88 5.86 1.52 14.02
C GLY A 88 5.06 0.66 13.06
N GLY A 89 5.70 -0.36 12.49
CA GLY A 89 5.02 -1.30 11.59
C GLY A 89 4.73 -0.74 10.20
N TRP A 90 3.95 -1.50 9.43
CA TRP A 90 3.66 -1.21 8.03
C TRP A 90 2.61 -0.09 7.88
N PHE A 91 1.74 0.10 8.86
CA PHE A 91 0.65 1.08 8.79
C PHE A 91 1.15 2.53 8.85
N THR A 92 2.37 2.78 9.35
CA THR A 92 2.99 4.12 9.32
C THR A 92 3.08 4.66 7.90
N TYR A 93 3.38 3.82 6.89
CA TYR A 93 3.40 4.23 5.49
C TYR A 93 2.01 4.64 4.98
N VAL A 94 0.99 3.87 5.37
CA VAL A 94 -0.41 4.12 4.98
C VAL A 94 -0.94 5.40 5.62
N HIS A 95 -0.74 5.55 6.93
CA HIS A 95 -1.18 6.73 7.67
C HIS A 95 -0.40 7.98 7.25
N GLY A 96 0.91 7.87 7.03
CA GLY A 96 1.74 8.94 6.47
C GLY A 96 1.26 9.40 5.09
N THR A 97 0.86 8.46 4.22
CA THR A 97 0.30 8.78 2.90
C THR A 97 -1.00 9.58 3.04
N ALA A 98 -1.91 9.18 3.94
CA ALA A 98 -3.14 9.92 4.20
C ALA A 98 -2.84 11.35 4.71
N ALA A 99 -1.93 11.47 5.68
CA ALA A 99 -1.52 12.75 6.25
C ALA A 99 -0.94 13.69 5.19
N MET A 100 -0.11 13.18 4.28
CA MET A 100 0.47 13.97 3.18
C MET A 100 -0.57 14.41 2.15
N LEU A 101 -1.55 13.55 1.82
CA LEU A 101 -2.66 13.94 0.93
C LEU A 101 -3.50 15.07 1.54
N ILE A 102 -3.83 14.95 2.83
CA ILE A 102 -4.62 15.94 3.58
C ILE A 102 -3.85 17.26 3.69
N ASP A 103 -2.56 17.22 4.05
CA ASP A 103 -1.70 18.42 4.17
C ASP A 103 -1.56 19.16 2.83
N ALA A 104 -1.48 18.40 1.72
CA ALA A 104 -1.47 18.94 0.36
C ALA A 104 -2.85 19.46 -0.12
N GLY A 105 -3.91 19.35 0.68
CA GLY A 105 -5.25 19.84 0.36
C GLY A 105 -6.09 18.92 -0.53
N TYR A 106 -5.67 17.66 -0.70
CA TYR A 106 -6.47 16.66 -1.42
C TYR A 106 -7.49 16.00 -0.49
N PRO A 107 -8.69 15.65 -0.98
CA PRO A 107 -9.62 14.84 -0.22
C PRO A 107 -9.03 13.44 0.00
N ALA A 108 -9.23 12.88 1.19
CA ALA A 108 -8.90 11.50 1.53
C ALA A 108 -10.07 10.89 2.31
N ALA A 109 -10.49 9.67 1.93
CA ALA A 109 -11.54 8.93 2.62
C ALA A 109 -10.96 7.79 3.48
N GLY A 110 -11.74 7.29 4.44
CA GLY A 110 -11.37 6.03 5.10
C GLY A 110 -11.52 4.85 4.14
N TRP A 111 -10.98 3.69 4.50
CA TRP A 111 -11.22 2.44 3.78
C TRP A 111 -10.99 1.24 4.69
N GLN A 112 -11.55 0.09 4.33
CA GLN A 112 -11.17 -1.18 4.93
C GLN A 112 -10.66 -2.14 3.87
N GLY A 113 -9.72 -3.01 4.24
CA GLY A 113 -9.16 -3.92 3.25
C GLY A 113 -8.07 -4.87 3.74
N CYS A 114 -7.68 -5.76 2.84
CA CYS A 114 -6.63 -6.74 3.03
C CYS A 114 -5.50 -6.50 2.03
N LEU A 115 -4.26 -6.52 2.54
CA LEU A 115 -3.05 -6.33 1.77
C LEU A 115 -2.28 -7.64 1.62
N ALA A 116 -1.76 -7.85 0.41
CA ALA A 116 -0.79 -8.89 0.14
C ALA A 116 0.32 -8.34 -0.76
N SER A 117 1.52 -8.93 -0.67
CA SER A 117 2.67 -8.54 -1.48
C SER A 117 3.45 -9.75 -1.93
N ASP A 118 3.95 -9.73 -3.15
CA ASP A 118 4.94 -10.68 -3.66
C ASP A 118 6.32 -10.02 -3.87
N ILE A 119 6.48 -8.77 -3.46
CA ILE A 119 7.78 -8.09 -3.41
C ILE A 119 8.62 -8.74 -2.29
N PRO A 120 9.77 -9.36 -2.61
CA PRO A 120 10.60 -9.99 -1.60
C PRO A 120 11.10 -8.99 -0.55
N ALA A 121 10.85 -9.30 0.72
CA ALA A 121 11.30 -8.49 1.85
C ALA A 121 12.84 -8.35 1.85
N GLY A 122 13.32 -7.13 2.09
CA GLY A 122 14.76 -6.85 2.16
C GLY A 122 15.50 -6.84 0.80
N ALA A 123 14.82 -7.09 -0.31
CA ALA A 123 15.46 -7.12 -1.64
C ALA A 123 15.73 -5.72 -2.25
N SER A 124 15.48 -4.63 -1.51
CA SER A 124 15.64 -3.24 -1.98
C SER A 124 14.83 -2.91 -3.25
N LEU A 125 13.68 -3.56 -3.42
CA LEU A 125 12.79 -3.42 -4.58
C LEU A 125 11.63 -2.45 -4.36
N SER A 126 11.74 -1.56 -3.36
CA SER A 126 10.74 -0.54 -3.00
C SER A 126 9.37 -1.07 -2.60
N SER A 127 9.33 -2.02 -1.67
CA SER A 127 8.06 -2.44 -1.06
C SER A 127 7.36 -1.30 -0.32
N SER A 128 8.09 -0.37 0.30
CA SER A 128 7.51 0.82 0.95
C SER A 128 6.87 1.76 -0.05
N ALA A 129 7.59 2.13 -1.13
CA ALA A 129 7.04 3.02 -2.15
C ALA A 129 5.82 2.41 -2.87
N ALA A 130 5.86 1.09 -3.13
CA ALA A 130 4.70 0.39 -3.67
C ALA A 130 3.49 0.47 -2.71
N LEU A 131 3.71 0.28 -1.41
CA LEU A 131 2.66 0.42 -0.40
C LEU A 131 2.11 1.86 -0.32
N GLU A 132 2.97 2.88 -0.35
CA GLU A 132 2.57 4.30 -0.34
C GLU A 132 1.75 4.64 -1.59
N VAL A 133 2.19 4.22 -2.78
CA VAL A 133 1.45 4.45 -4.04
C VAL A 133 0.10 3.73 -4.05
N ALA A 134 0.06 2.45 -3.63
CA ALA A 134 -1.20 1.70 -3.54
C ALA A 134 -2.15 2.34 -2.53
N SER A 135 -1.63 2.80 -1.38
CA SER A 135 -2.42 3.48 -0.36
C SER A 135 -2.97 4.80 -0.86
N GLY A 136 -2.15 5.61 -1.55
CA GLY A 136 -2.58 6.89 -2.11
C GLY A 136 -3.75 6.72 -3.09
N LEU A 137 -3.68 5.68 -3.93
CA LEU A 137 -4.77 5.30 -4.83
C LEU A 137 -6.00 4.74 -4.10
N ALA A 138 -5.84 4.18 -2.90
CA ALA A 138 -6.96 3.70 -2.08
C ALA A 138 -7.71 4.83 -1.34
N PHE A 139 -7.07 5.99 -1.17
CA PHE A 139 -7.64 7.15 -0.48
C PHE A 139 -8.51 8.05 -1.37
N VAL A 140 -8.44 7.90 -2.69
CA VAL A 140 -9.05 8.78 -3.70
C VAL A 140 -10.28 8.18 -4.39
#